data_AF-A0A5J5DQ80-F1
#
_entry.id   AF-A0A5J5DQ80-F1
#
_cell.length_a   1.000
_cell.length_b   1.000
_cell.length_c   1.000
_cell.angle_alpha   90.00
_cell.angle_beta   90.00
_cell.angle_gamma   90.00
#
_symmetry.space_group_name_H-M   'P 1'
#
loop_
_entity.id
_entity.type
_entity.pdbx_description
1 polymer ?
#
loop_
_entity_poly.entity_id
_entity_poly.type
_entity_poly.pdbx_seq_one_letter_code
_entity_poly.pdbx_strand_id
1 'polypeptide(L)'
;MVVARGTTAGDRIQKQLRVVLEGVQKVEVRSVMLSPSAEGGTQTVRVRKIELQSVVPNSWPETFINVRGNVLADCIDNSISEDSLASLIQMPGGCVEQNLASITLPLIATLYLDRTNSWESVGVQRRAEALRYIRRGARE
;
A
#
# COMPACT_ATOMS: atom_id res chain seq x y z
N MET A 1 1.59 -11.65 27.81
CA MET A 1 0.31 -11.67 28.56
C MET A 1 0.62 -11.25 29.96
N VAL A 2 -0.13 -10.29 30.50
CA VAL A 2 0.03 -9.85 31.90
C VAL A 2 -1.29 -10.15 32.61
N VAL A 3 -1.19 -10.71 33.81
CA VAL A 3 -2.35 -11.11 34.62
C VAL A 3 -2.23 -10.44 35.98
N ALA A 4 -3.29 -9.76 36.39
CA ALA A 4 -3.44 -9.23 37.75
C ALA A 4 -4.44 -10.10 38.51
N ARG A 5 -4.11 -10.48 39.75
CA ARG A 5 -5.01 -11.26 40.61
C ARG A 5 -5.20 -10.55 41.94
N GLY A 6 -6.45 -10.31 42.30
CA GLY A 6 -6.89 -9.95 43.65
C GLY A 6 -7.53 -11.17 44.34
N THR A 7 -7.91 -10.99 45.60
CA THR A 7 -8.54 -12.02 46.44
C THR A 7 -9.93 -12.44 45.96
N THR A 8 -10.66 -11.57 45.25
CA THR A 8 -12.03 -11.84 44.77
C THR A 8 -12.21 -11.72 43.26
N ALA A 9 -11.27 -11.11 42.54
CA ALA A 9 -11.33 -10.92 41.10
C ALA A 9 -9.94 -10.89 40.48
N GLY A 10 -9.85 -11.13 39.17
CA GLY A 10 -8.62 -11.00 38.40
C GLY A 10 -8.88 -10.35 37.05
N ASP A 11 -7.83 -9.74 36.49
CA ASP A 11 -7.85 -9.11 35.18
C ASP A 11 -6.69 -9.64 34.31
N ARG A 12 -6.88 -9.63 33.00
CA ARG A 12 -5.90 -10.11 32.02
C ARG A 12 -5.83 -9.15 30.84
N ILE A 13 -4.59 -8.81 30.47
CA ILE A 13 -4.29 -8.05 29.27
C ILE A 13 -3.39 -8.88 28.34
N GLN A 14 -3.82 -9.00 27.09
CA GLN A 14 -3.00 -9.53 26.00
C GLN A 14 -2.64 -8.39 25.04
N LYS A 15 -1.34 -8.25 24.78
CA LYS A 15 -0.78 -7.33 23.79
C LYS A 15 0.12 -8.12 22.86
N GLN A 16 0.18 -7.71 21.59
CA GLN A 16 1.14 -8.24 20.64
C GLN A 16 2.47 -7.50 20.84
N LEU A 17 3.57 -8.25 20.87
CA LEU A 17 4.92 -7.69 20.88
C LEU A 17 5.50 -7.87 19.48
N ARG A 18 5.82 -6.77 18.80
CA ARG A 18 6.52 -6.81 17.52
C ARG A 18 8.02 -6.95 17.79
N VAL A 19 8.54 -8.16 17.59
CA VAL A 19 9.98 -8.43 17.64
C VAL A 19 10.53 -8.29 16.23
N VAL A 20 11.66 -7.58 16.10
CA VAL A 20 12.37 -7.39 14.83
C VAL A 20 13.83 -7.76 15.01
N LEU A 21 14.50 -8.05 13.90
CA LEU A 21 15.95 -8.27 13.90
C LEU A 21 16.71 -6.96 14.12
N GLU A 22 17.94 -7.09 14.60
CA GLU A 22 18.90 -5.99 14.64
C GLU A 22 19.45 -5.66 13.24
N GLY A 23 20.16 -4.54 13.12
CA GLY A 23 20.77 -4.11 11.87
C GLY A 23 19.83 -3.35 10.93
N VAL A 24 20.22 -3.29 9.65
CA VAL A 24 19.49 -2.55 8.60
C VAL A 24 18.97 -3.55 7.57
N GLN A 25 17.66 -3.56 7.35
CA GLN A 25 17.04 -4.37 6.31
C GLN A 25 17.52 -3.90 4.93
N LYS A 26 18.10 -4.80 4.15
CA LYS A 26 18.48 -4.58 2.75
C LYS A 26 17.63 -5.47 1.85
N VAL A 27 17.19 -4.91 0.73
CA VAL A 27 16.36 -5.60 -0.25
C VAL A 27 17.03 -5.48 -1.61
N GLU A 28 17.36 -6.62 -2.20
CA GLU A 28 17.86 -6.71 -3.57
C GLU A 28 16.70 -7.07 -4.49
N VAL A 29 16.45 -6.22 -5.49
CA VAL A 29 15.32 -6.39 -6.41
C VAL A 29 15.83 -6.76 -7.80
N ARG A 30 15.28 -7.83 -8.37
CA ARG A 30 15.49 -8.19 -9.77
C ARG A 30 14.14 -8.27 -10.48
N SER A 31 14.04 -7.57 -11.61
CA SER A 31 12.86 -7.60 -12.48
C SER A 31 13.26 -8.13 -13.85
N VAL A 32 12.42 -9.00 -14.42
CA VAL A 32 12.61 -9.55 -15.75
C VAL A 32 11.28 -9.48 -16.49
N MET A 33 11.29 -8.91 -17.69
CA MET A 33 10.12 -8.89 -18.56
C MET A 33 9.97 -10.23 -19.26
N LEU A 34 8.77 -10.81 -19.19
CA LEU A 34 8.42 -12.02 -19.92
C LEU A 34 7.67 -11.63 -21.20
N SER A 35 8.28 -11.89 -22.36
CA SER A 35 7.70 -11.72 -23.69
C SER A 35 8.00 -12.97 -24.55
N PRO A 36 7.27 -14.09 -24.34
CA PRO A 36 7.56 -15.34 -25.03
C PRO A 36 7.48 -15.23 -26.56
N SER A 37 6.62 -14.34 -27.08
CA SER A 37 6.51 -14.08 -28.52
C SER A 37 7.79 -13.46 -29.12
N ALA A 38 8.50 -12.64 -28.36
CA ALA A 38 9.79 -12.09 -28.77
C ALA A 38 10.93 -13.13 -28.70
N GLU A 39 10.74 -14.19 -27.91
CA GLU A 39 11.72 -15.24 -27.63
C GLU A 39 11.43 -16.56 -28.39
N GLY A 40 10.64 -16.52 -29.47
CA GLY A 40 10.37 -17.70 -30.29
C GLY A 40 9.37 -18.71 -29.68
N GLY A 41 8.53 -18.25 -28.74
CA GLY A 41 7.38 -18.97 -28.21
C GLY A 41 7.54 -19.42 -26.75
N THR A 42 8.75 -19.74 -26.30
CA THR A 42 9.02 -20.14 -24.91
C THR A 42 10.18 -19.35 -24.33
N GLN A 43 9.95 -18.67 -23.20
CA GLN A 43 10.98 -17.97 -22.44
C GLN A 43 11.15 -18.63 -21.08
N THR A 44 12.40 -18.84 -20.65
CA THR A 44 12.72 -19.40 -19.32
C THR A 44 13.72 -18.51 -18.61
N VAL A 45 13.40 -18.08 -17.38
CA VAL A 45 14.28 -17.26 -16.54
C VAL A 45 14.73 -18.09 -15.34
N ARG A 46 16.04 -18.24 -15.16
CA ARG A 46 16.62 -18.93 -13.99
C ARG A 46 17.10 -17.91 -12.96
N VAL A 47 16.39 -17.83 -11.84
CA VAL A 47 16.79 -16.99 -10.70
C VAL A 47 17.76 -17.78 -9.83
N ARG A 48 19.03 -17.35 -9.77
CA ARG A 48 20.04 -17.94 -8.87
C ARG A 48 19.83 -17.43 -7.45
N LYS A 49 20.25 -18.22 -6.46
CA LYS A 49 20.32 -17.79 -5.06
C LYS A 49 21.19 -16.53 -4.98
N ILE A 50 20.67 -15.49 -4.32
CA ILE A 50 21.42 -14.26 -4.07
C ILE A 50 22.44 -14.57 -2.99
N GLU A 51 23.71 -14.24 -3.25
CA GLU A 51 24.75 -14.29 -2.23
C GLU A 51 24.59 -13.07 -1.31
N LEU A 52 24.22 -13.33 -0.07
CA LEU A 52 24.03 -12.29 0.93
C LEU A 52 25.23 -12.24 1.84
N GLN A 53 25.90 -11.10 1.87
CA GLN A 53 26.97 -10.81 2.83
C GLN A 53 26.36 -10.13 4.05
N SER A 54 26.93 -10.37 5.24
CA SER A 54 26.52 -9.73 6.49
C SER A 54 25.07 -10.01 6.93
N VAL A 55 24.67 -11.29 6.92
CA VAL A 55 23.40 -11.75 7.48
C VAL A 55 23.49 -11.80 9.01
N VAL A 56 22.48 -11.27 9.70
CA VAL A 56 22.39 -11.30 11.17
C VAL A 56 22.41 -12.76 11.65
N PRO A 57 23.23 -13.12 12.66
CA PRO A 57 23.26 -14.48 13.19
C PRO A 57 21.87 -14.97 13.62
N ASN A 58 21.59 -16.27 13.44
CA ASN A 58 20.30 -16.89 13.75
C ASN A 58 19.09 -16.28 13.01
N SER A 59 19.33 -15.62 11.86
CA SER A 59 18.26 -15.14 10.97
C SER A 59 18.27 -15.86 9.62
N TRP A 60 17.12 -15.85 8.95
CA TRP A 60 16.93 -16.44 7.64
C TRP A 60 16.52 -15.37 6.64
N PRO A 61 17.28 -15.15 5.56
CA PRO A 61 16.86 -14.25 4.50
C PRO A 61 15.61 -14.77 3.78
N GLU A 62 14.68 -13.87 3.49
CA GLU A 62 13.47 -14.19 2.74
C GLU A 62 13.63 -13.80 1.26
N THR A 63 13.03 -14.60 0.36
CA THR A 63 12.99 -14.29 -1.07
C THR A 63 11.55 -14.39 -1.55
N PHE A 64 11.06 -13.30 -2.14
CA PHE A 64 9.71 -13.23 -2.70
C PHE A 64 9.81 -13.19 -4.22
N ILE A 65 9.11 -14.11 -4.89
CA ILE A 65 8.97 -14.10 -6.34
C ILE A 65 7.53 -13.70 -6.65
N ASN A 66 7.38 -12.63 -7.43
CA ASN A 66 6.08 -12.17 -7.91
C ASN A 66 6.09 -12.20 -9.44
N VAL A 67 5.12 -12.89 -10.02
CA VAL A 67 4.91 -12.93 -11.47
C VAL A 67 3.62 -12.18 -11.74
N ARG A 68 3.75 -11.09 -12.49
CA ARG A 68 2.67 -10.17 -12.82
C ARG A 68 2.41 -10.21 -14.31
N GLY A 69 1.15 -9.97 -14.67
CA GLY A 69 0.76 -9.88 -16.07
C GLY A 69 1.18 -8.53 -16.64
N ASN A 70 0.21 -7.78 -17.16
CA ASN A 70 0.48 -6.42 -17.56
C ASN A 70 0.78 -5.57 -16.31
N VAL A 71 2.05 -5.17 -16.13
CA VAL A 71 2.50 -4.35 -15.01
C VAL A 71 1.67 -3.08 -14.85
N LEU A 72 1.22 -2.47 -15.94
CA LEU A 72 0.35 -1.30 -15.89
C LEU A 72 -1.07 -1.66 -15.41
N ALA A 73 -1.64 -2.76 -15.89
CA ALA A 73 -2.96 -3.21 -15.44
C ALA A 73 -2.94 -3.57 -13.95
N ASP A 74 -1.93 -4.33 -13.50
CA ASP A 74 -1.80 -4.68 -12.08
C ASP A 74 -1.56 -3.45 -11.20
N CYS A 75 -0.78 -2.47 -11.68
CA CYS A 75 -0.61 -1.20 -10.98
C CYS A 75 -1.93 -0.43 -10.90
N ILE A 76 -2.70 -0.37 -11.98
CA ILE A 76 -4.01 0.27 -12.03
C ILE A 76 -4.97 -0.44 -11.05
N ASP A 77 -5.11 -1.76 -11.13
CA ASP A 77 -6.04 -2.54 -10.32
C ASP A 77 -5.71 -2.44 -8.81
N ASN A 78 -4.43 -2.47 -8.43
CA ASN A 78 -4.02 -2.30 -7.03
C ASN A 78 -4.14 -0.83 -6.55
N SER A 79 -3.95 0.14 -7.45
CA SER A 79 -4.05 1.57 -7.11
C SER A 79 -5.49 2.09 -7.09
N ILE A 80 -6.42 1.34 -7.68
CA ILE A 80 -7.84 1.69 -7.85
C ILE A 80 -8.73 0.72 -7.06
N SER A 81 -8.21 0.12 -5.97
CA SER A 81 -9.06 -0.60 -5.02
C SER A 81 -9.96 0.38 -4.24
N GLU A 82 -11.05 -0.14 -3.67
CA GLU A 82 -11.98 0.63 -2.83
C GLU A 82 -11.24 1.34 -1.70
N ASP A 83 -10.36 0.61 -0.98
CA ASP A 83 -9.54 1.15 0.11
C ASP A 83 -8.52 2.19 -0.38
N SER A 84 -7.89 1.97 -1.54
CA SER A 84 -6.92 2.91 -2.11
C SER A 84 -7.61 4.21 -2.52
N LEU A 85 -8.70 4.15 -3.29
CA LEU A 85 -9.49 5.33 -3.67
C LEU A 85 -10.07 6.03 -2.44
N ALA A 86 -10.49 5.25 -1.46
CA ALA A 86 -10.96 5.76 -0.19
C ALA A 86 -9.88 6.57 0.52
N SER A 87 -8.65 6.07 0.56
CA SER A 87 -7.55 6.74 1.25
C SER A 87 -7.17 8.08 0.62
N LEU A 88 -7.50 8.32 -0.65
CA LEU A 88 -7.23 9.59 -1.35
C LEU A 88 -8.20 10.72 -0.97
N ILE A 89 -9.38 10.40 -0.42
CA ILE A 89 -10.35 11.40 0.02
C ILE A 89 -9.92 11.90 1.42
N GLN A 90 -8.98 12.82 1.43
CA GLN A 90 -8.43 13.45 2.63
C GLN A 90 -8.49 14.97 2.53
N MET A 91 -8.48 15.63 3.69
CA MET A 91 -8.47 17.07 3.79
C MET A 91 -7.10 17.61 3.35
N PRO A 92 -7.04 18.50 2.34
CA PRO A 92 -5.78 19.13 1.93
C PRO A 92 -5.34 20.17 2.97
N GLY A 93 -4.07 20.59 2.89
CA GLY A 93 -3.53 21.66 3.74
C GLY A 93 -2.02 21.86 3.61
N GLY A 94 -1.49 22.75 4.45
CA GLY A 94 -0.08 23.15 4.46
C GLY A 94 0.14 24.52 3.81
N CYS A 95 1.37 24.81 3.40
CA CYS A 95 1.67 25.98 2.56
C CYS A 95 0.96 25.86 1.19
N VAL A 96 0.93 26.94 0.41
CA VAL A 96 0.25 26.98 -0.89
C VAL A 96 0.64 25.78 -1.79
N GLU A 97 1.93 25.49 -1.90
CA GLU A 97 2.42 24.37 -2.73
C GLU A 97 1.99 23.01 -2.19
N GLN A 98 1.94 22.86 -0.86
CA GLN A 98 1.51 21.61 -0.21
C GLN A 98 0.00 21.42 -0.28
N ASN A 99 -0.76 22.51 -0.14
CA ASN A 99 -2.21 22.51 -0.31
C ASN A 99 -2.57 22.17 -1.75
N LEU A 100 -1.88 22.77 -2.73
CA LEU A 100 -2.04 22.45 -4.16
C LEU A 100 -1.65 20.99 -4.48
N ALA A 101 -0.59 20.48 -3.86
CA ALA A 101 -0.20 19.08 -4.02
C ALA A 101 -1.26 18.14 -3.40
N SER A 102 -1.73 18.43 -2.19
CA SER A 102 -2.65 17.56 -1.45
C SER A 102 -4.10 17.59 -1.97
N ILE A 103 -4.58 18.71 -2.54
CA ILE A 103 -5.91 18.77 -3.19
C ILE A 103 -6.01 17.84 -4.42
N THR A 104 -4.88 17.50 -5.04
CA THR A 104 -4.84 16.59 -6.20
C THR A 104 -5.39 15.20 -5.86
N LEU A 105 -5.22 14.73 -4.62
CA LEU A 105 -5.67 13.40 -4.19
C LEU A 105 -7.21 13.26 -4.20
N PRO A 106 -7.99 14.07 -3.44
CA PRO A 106 -9.45 13.96 -3.47
C PRO A 106 -10.01 14.32 -4.86
N LEU A 107 -9.34 15.18 -5.64
CA LEU A 107 -9.75 15.52 -6.99
C LEU A 107 -9.67 14.31 -7.94
N ILE A 108 -8.54 13.61 -7.98
CA ILE A 108 -8.37 12.42 -8.85
C ILE A 108 -9.35 11.31 -8.44
N ALA A 109 -9.49 11.05 -7.14
CA ALA A 109 -10.43 10.04 -6.64
C ALA A 109 -11.88 10.37 -7.04
N THR A 110 -12.29 11.64 -6.86
CA THR A 110 -13.64 12.10 -7.25
C THR A 110 -13.86 11.96 -8.76
N LEU A 111 -12.88 12.36 -9.58
CA LEU A 111 -12.96 12.25 -11.04
C LEU A 111 -13.08 10.80 -11.51
N TYR A 112 -12.39 9.87 -10.86
CA TYR A 112 -12.50 8.45 -11.16
C TYR A 112 -13.90 7.93 -10.78
N LEU A 113 -14.30 8.11 -9.53
CA LEU A 113 -15.54 7.58 -8.97
C LEU A 113 -16.80 8.17 -9.63
N ASP A 114 -16.79 9.45 -10.02
CA ASP A 114 -17.88 10.07 -10.77
C ASP A 114 -17.98 9.50 -12.20
N ARG A 115 -16.85 9.19 -12.86
CA ARG A 115 -16.87 8.63 -14.22
C ARG A 115 -17.29 7.16 -14.25
N THR A 116 -16.92 6.39 -13.24
CA THR A 116 -17.27 4.96 -13.15
C THR A 116 -18.58 4.71 -12.41
N ASN A 117 -19.20 5.75 -11.83
CA ASN A 117 -20.38 5.66 -10.97
C ASN A 117 -20.19 4.66 -9.81
N SER A 118 -18.99 4.58 -9.26
CA SER A 118 -18.59 3.56 -8.27
C SER A 118 -18.58 4.08 -6.83
N TRP A 119 -19.38 5.09 -6.50
CA TRP A 119 -19.40 5.65 -5.14
C TRP A 119 -19.91 4.68 -4.07
N GLU A 120 -20.71 3.68 -4.46
CA GLU A 120 -21.20 2.65 -3.53
C GLU A 120 -20.06 1.83 -2.92
N SER A 121 -18.98 1.61 -3.67
CA SER A 121 -17.85 0.78 -3.25
C SER A 121 -16.97 1.45 -2.19
N VAL A 122 -16.92 2.78 -2.16
CA VAL A 122 -16.16 3.55 -1.16
C VAL A 122 -17.06 4.20 -0.10
N GLY A 123 -18.39 4.13 -0.26
CA GLY A 123 -19.40 4.79 0.56
C GLY A 123 -19.94 6.07 -0.08
N VAL A 124 -21.23 6.08 -0.44
CA VAL A 124 -21.90 7.17 -1.18
C VAL A 124 -21.79 8.53 -0.47
N GLN A 125 -21.83 8.53 0.87
CA GLN A 125 -21.67 9.72 1.71
C GLN A 125 -20.34 10.45 1.48
N ARG A 126 -19.30 9.72 1.03
CA ARG A 126 -17.95 10.27 0.85
C ARG A 126 -17.83 11.18 -0.36
N ARG A 127 -18.79 11.12 -1.28
CA ARG A 127 -18.89 12.08 -2.38
C ARG A 127 -19.03 13.51 -1.89
N ALA A 128 -19.89 13.73 -0.89
CA ALA A 128 -20.08 15.04 -0.31
C ALA A 128 -18.81 15.53 0.44
N GLU A 129 -18.12 14.61 1.12
CA GLU A 129 -16.86 14.89 1.82
C GLU A 129 -15.74 15.28 0.84
N ALA A 130 -15.56 14.51 -0.23
CA ALA A 130 -14.56 14.78 -1.26
C ALA A 130 -14.78 16.15 -1.92
N LEU A 131 -16.03 16.46 -2.29
CA LEU A 131 -16.39 17.77 -2.84
C LEU A 131 -16.13 18.91 -1.86
N ARG A 132 -16.38 18.69 -0.55
CA ARG A 132 -16.06 19.68 0.49
C ARG A 132 -14.56 19.93 0.58
N TYR A 133 -13.73 18.88 0.54
CA TYR A 133 -12.27 19.00 0.60
C TYR A 133 -11.69 19.69 -0.63
N ILE A 134 -12.17 19.36 -1.83
CA ILE A 134 -11.77 20.05 -3.07
C ILE A 134 -12.12 21.54 -3.00
N ARG A 135 -13.35 21.88 -2.58
CA ARG A 135 -13.78 23.29 -2.46
C ARG A 135 -12.97 24.06 -1.43
N ARG A 136 -12.59 23.41 -0.33
CA ARG A 136 -11.79 24.02 0.72
C ARG A 136 -10.37 24.30 0.23
N GLY A 137 -9.68 23.29 -0.30
CA GLY A 137 -8.32 23.46 -0.81
C GLY A 137 -8.21 24.43 -1.98
N ALA A 138 -9.28 24.64 -2.75
CA ALA A 138 -9.29 25.65 -3.83
C ALA A 138 -9.44 27.10 -3.31
N ARG A 139 -9.81 27.28 -2.04
CA ARG A 139 -10.04 28.59 -1.40
C ARG A 139 -8.95 29.01 -0.43
N GLU A 140 -8.19 28.04 0.08
CA GLU A 140 -7.05 28.21 1.00
C GLU A 140 -5.73 28.25 0.21
#